data_AF-D1JGU1-F1
#
_entry.id   AF-D1JGU1-F1
#
_cell.length_a   1.000
_cell.length_b   1.000
_cell.length_c   1.000
_cell.angle_alpha   90.00
_cell.angle_beta   90.00
_cell.angle_gamma   90.00
#
_symmetry.space_group_name_H-M   'P 1'
#
loop_
_entity.id
_entity.type
_entity.pdbx_description
1 polymer ?
#
loop_
_entity_poly.entity_id
_entity_poly.type
_entity_poly.pdbx_seq_one_letter_code
_entity_poly.pdbx_strand_id
1 'polypeptide(L)'
;MKLGIIADTHDDLEAIEKAVGELYEDPHDFELARKKLIVTHKPKIVEALAVSGAYDVVIYGHTPKAEIEKKKDKALMINPGECCGRLTRRRTVAILDLEKDEAKIV
;
A
#
# COMPACT_ATOMS: atom_id res chain seq x y z
N MET A 1 -0.57 -15.74 1.31
CA MET A 1 0.34 -14.91 2.12
C MET A 1 -0.47 -13.74 2.66
N LYS A 2 -0.21 -13.34 3.90
CA LYS A 2 -0.73 -12.09 4.47
C LYS A 2 0.50 -11.32 4.96
N LEU A 3 0.52 -10.02 4.70
CA LEU A 3 1.64 -9.14 5.03
C LEU A 3 1.10 -7.88 5.66
N GLY A 4 1.71 -7.43 6.76
CA GLY A 4 1.48 -6.14 7.38
C GLY A 4 2.74 -5.30 7.39
N ILE A 5 2.56 -3.98 7.42
CA ILE A 5 3.64 -3.00 7.59
C ILE A 5 3.38 -2.17 8.84
N ILE A 6 4.43 -1.93 9.60
CA ILE A 6 4.38 -1.08 10.80
C ILE A 6 4.05 0.36 10.42
N ALA A 7 3.03 0.92 11.08
CA ALA A 7 2.62 2.31 10.97
C ALA A 7 2.94 3.06 12.28
N ASP A 8 2.83 4.39 12.24
CA ASP A 8 3.10 5.30 13.35
C ASP A 8 2.20 5.11 14.58
N THR A 9 1.06 4.45 14.40
CA THR A 9 0.02 4.28 15.45
C THR A 9 -0.07 2.87 16.01
N HIS A 10 0.78 1.93 15.59
CA HIS A 10 0.80 0.57 16.14
C HIS A 10 1.37 0.55 17.57
N ASP A 11 0.70 -0.15 18.47
CA ASP A 11 1.00 -0.23 19.90
C ASP A 11 1.22 -1.67 20.41
N ASP A 12 0.51 -2.66 19.85
CA ASP A 12 0.65 -4.09 20.16
C ASP A 12 1.15 -4.89 18.94
N LEU A 13 2.47 -4.88 18.72
CA LEU A 13 3.10 -5.54 17.57
C LEU A 13 2.87 -7.06 17.55
N GLU A 14 2.83 -7.71 18.73
CA GLU A 14 2.63 -9.16 18.82
C GLU A 14 1.22 -9.55 18.39
N ALA A 15 0.20 -8.81 18.82
CA ALA A 15 -1.17 -9.04 18.37
C ALA A 15 -1.34 -8.74 16.87
N ILE A 16 -0.71 -7.68 16.38
CA ILE A 16 -0.74 -7.31 14.96
C ILE A 16 -0.10 -8.42 14.11
N GLU A 17 1.09 -8.89 14.47
CA GLU A 17 1.79 -9.96 13.75
C GLU A 17 0.94 -11.23 13.70
N LYS A 18 0.30 -11.62 14.82
CA LYS A 18 -0.65 -12.75 14.84
C LYS A 18 -1.84 -12.57 13.88
N ALA A 19 -2.30 -11.33 13.67
CA ALA A 19 -3.41 -11.05 12.76
C ALA A 19 -3.01 -11.07 11.28
N VAL A 20 -1.82 -10.56 10.96
CA VAL A 20 -1.33 -10.41 9.58
C VAL A 20 -0.39 -11.52 9.13
N GLY A 21 0.05 -12.41 10.01
CA GLY A 21 0.97 -13.50 9.70
C GLY A 21 2.44 -13.06 9.62
N GLU A 22 2.76 -12.10 8.75
CA GLU A 22 4.11 -11.56 8.58
C GLU A 22 4.06 -10.03 8.71
N LEU A 23 4.82 -9.47 9.65
CA LEU A 23 4.86 -8.03 9.93
C LEU A 23 6.25 -7.46 9.63
N TYR A 24 6.31 -6.38 8.86
CA TYR A 24 7.57 -5.77 8.41
C TYR A 24 7.69 -4.30 8.81
N GLU A 25 8.93 -3.83 8.91
CA GLU A 25 9.28 -2.42 9.10
C GLU A 25 8.89 -1.57 7.87
N ASP A 26 8.63 -0.28 8.09
CA ASP A 26 8.31 0.67 7.02
C ASP A 26 9.54 1.47 6.55
N PRO A 27 9.83 1.52 5.23
CA PRO A 27 9.13 0.87 4.12
C PRO A 27 9.60 -0.57 3.87
N HIS A 28 8.77 -1.36 3.20
CA HIS A 28 9.12 -2.74 2.82
C HIS A 28 8.79 -3.01 1.35
N ASP A 29 9.75 -3.58 0.63
CA ASP A 29 9.64 -4.01 -0.75
C ASP A 29 9.69 -5.54 -0.89
N PHE A 30 9.05 -6.04 -1.94
CA PHE A 30 9.02 -7.46 -2.26
C PHE A 30 8.69 -7.67 -3.74
N GLU A 31 8.93 -8.88 -4.22
CA GLU A 31 8.58 -9.29 -5.57
C GLU A 31 7.43 -10.31 -5.56
N LEU A 32 6.40 -10.07 -6.36
CA LEU A 32 5.28 -10.99 -6.54
C LEU A 32 4.84 -10.99 -8.01
N ALA A 33 4.59 -12.17 -8.58
CA ALA A 33 4.23 -12.30 -10.00
C ALA A 33 5.19 -11.56 -10.96
N ARG A 34 6.50 -11.56 -10.66
CA ARG A 34 7.57 -10.85 -11.40
C ARG A 34 7.41 -9.33 -11.43
N LYS A 35 6.66 -8.76 -10.49
CA LYS A 35 6.49 -7.32 -10.28
C LYS A 35 7.17 -6.93 -8.97
N LYS A 36 7.88 -5.81 -8.98
CA LYS A 36 8.48 -5.21 -7.79
C LYS A 36 7.47 -4.27 -7.14
N LEU A 37 7.13 -4.55 -5.89
CA LEU A 37 6.18 -3.75 -5.11
C LEU A 37 6.91 -3.14 -3.93
N ILE A 38 6.49 -1.94 -3.55
CA ILE A 38 6.86 -1.34 -2.27
C ILE A 38 5.62 -0.83 -1.56
N VAL A 39 5.59 -1.03 -0.26
CA VAL A 39 4.48 -0.59 0.59
C VAL A 39 5.05 0.34 1.67
N THR A 40 4.38 1.46 1.92
CA THR A 40 4.84 2.42 2.94
C THR A 40 3.71 3.17 3.65
N HIS A 41 3.92 3.51 4.93
CA HIS A 41 3.03 4.42 5.65
C HIS A 41 3.49 5.90 5.58
N LYS A 42 4.42 6.26 4.68
CA LYS A 42 4.98 7.61 4.57
C LYS A 42 4.64 8.27 3.21
N PRO A 43 3.60 9.11 3.12
CA PRO A 43 3.20 9.76 1.86
C PRO A 43 4.29 10.59 1.18
N LYS A 44 5.21 11.18 1.97
CA LYS A 44 6.25 12.10 1.48
C LYS A 44 7.23 11.47 0.48
N ILE A 45 7.40 10.15 0.51
CA ILE A 45 8.35 9.44 -0.37
C ILE A 45 7.68 8.77 -1.58
N VAL A 46 6.34 8.72 -1.62
CA VAL A 46 5.56 7.95 -2.60
C VAL A 46 5.83 8.38 -4.03
N GLU A 47 5.78 9.68 -4.33
CA GLU A 47 6.04 10.17 -5.70
C GLU A 47 7.48 9.83 -6.12
N ALA A 48 8.46 9.99 -5.23
CA ALA A 48 9.85 9.65 -5.53
C ALA A 48 10.02 8.15 -5.85
N LEU A 49 9.39 7.28 -5.07
CA LEU A 49 9.36 5.84 -5.33
C LEU A 49 8.70 5.52 -6.68
N ALA A 50 7.57 6.16 -6.97
CA ALA A 50 6.80 5.89 -8.19
C ALA A 50 7.49 6.33 -9.48
N VAL A 51 8.29 7.40 -9.42
CA VAL A 51 9.07 7.90 -10.57
C VAL A 51 10.47 7.31 -10.68
N SER A 52 10.93 6.57 -9.67
CA SER A 52 12.30 6.02 -9.63
C SER A 52 12.59 4.97 -10.72
N GLY A 53 11.55 4.32 -11.25
CA GLY A 53 11.67 3.16 -12.12
C GLY A 53 12.11 1.87 -11.40
N ALA A 54 12.23 1.89 -10.07
CA ALA A 54 12.62 0.73 -9.27
C ALA A 54 11.47 -0.23 -8.97
N TYR A 55 10.22 0.26 -9.03
CA TYR A 55 9.01 -0.48 -8.65
C TYR A 55 7.94 -0.37 -9.72
N ASP A 56 7.18 -1.45 -9.88
CA ASP A 56 5.98 -1.50 -10.72
C ASP A 56 4.76 -0.94 -9.98
N VAL A 57 4.72 -1.11 -8.65
CA VAL A 57 3.59 -0.71 -7.80
C VAL A 57 4.08 -0.09 -6.50
N VAL A 58 3.49 1.05 -6.12
CA VAL A 58 3.72 1.73 -4.83
C VAL A 58 2.40 1.78 -4.08
N ILE A 59 2.31 1.06 -2.97
CA ILE A 59 1.15 1.06 -2.09
C ILE A 59 1.45 1.95 -0.88
N TYR A 60 0.53 2.82 -0.50
CA TYR A 60 0.73 3.69 0.65
C TYR A 60 -0.54 3.95 1.45
N GLY A 61 -0.36 4.37 2.70
CA GLY A 61 -1.45 4.74 3.60
C GLY A 61 -1.24 6.12 4.23
N HIS A 62 -1.58 6.23 5.51
CA HIS A 62 -1.52 7.42 6.38
C HIS A 62 -2.56 8.49 6.07
N THR A 63 -2.79 8.80 4.79
CA THR A 63 -3.92 9.66 4.42
C THR A 63 -5.19 8.82 4.25
N PRO A 64 -6.36 9.31 4.69
CA PRO A 64 -7.60 8.54 4.61
C PRO A 64 -8.20 8.53 3.19
N LYS A 65 -7.56 9.21 2.23
CA LYS A 65 -8.07 9.39 0.87
C LYS A 65 -7.77 8.15 0.03
N ALA A 66 -8.82 7.40 -0.31
CA ALA A 66 -8.72 6.34 -1.31
C ALA A 66 -8.43 6.93 -2.70
N GLU A 67 -7.34 6.50 -3.33
CA GLU A 67 -6.92 6.95 -4.65
C GLU A 67 -6.06 5.90 -5.35
N ILE A 68 -6.19 5.87 -6.68
CA ILE A 68 -5.37 5.06 -7.57
C ILE A 68 -4.89 6.00 -8.66
N GLU A 69 -3.58 6.01 -8.92
CA GLU A 69 -2.99 6.88 -9.91
C GLU A 69 -1.96 6.10 -10.74
N LYS A 70 -2.16 6.09 -12.06
CA LYS A 70 -1.24 5.49 -13.02
C LYS A 70 -0.78 6.58 -13.98
N LYS A 71 0.46 7.05 -13.82
CA LYS A 71 1.09 7.95 -14.78
C LYS A 71 1.82 7.11 -15.85
N LYS A 72 1.92 7.64 -17.07
CA LYS A 72 2.58 6.95 -18.20
C LYS A 72 4.02 6.57 -17.83
N ASP A 73 4.40 5.32 -18.08
CA ASP A 73 5.75 4.76 -17.84
C ASP A 73 6.24 4.89 -16.38
N LYS A 74 5.32 4.96 -15.41
CA LYS A 74 5.60 5.07 -13.97
C LYS A 74 4.90 3.97 -13.19
N ALA A 75 5.30 3.77 -11.94
CA ALA A 75 4.66 2.81 -11.06
C ALA A 75 3.17 3.13 -10.86
N LEU A 76 2.36 2.09 -10.68
CA LEU A 76 0.98 2.22 -10.23
C LEU A 76 0.95 2.61 -8.75
N MET A 77 0.43 3.79 -8.43
CA MET A 77 0.29 4.27 -7.06
C MET A 77 -1.10 3.91 -6.52
N ILE A 78 -1.14 3.33 -5.32
CA ILE A 78 -2.38 2.87 -4.69
C ILE A 78 -2.40 3.32 -3.23
N ASN A 79 -3.41 4.09 -2.86
CA ASN A 79 -3.82 4.27 -1.47
C ASN A 79 -5.24 3.71 -1.30
N PRO A 80 -5.43 2.64 -0.51
CA PRO A 80 -6.76 2.06 -0.30
C PRO A 80 -7.69 2.97 0.50
N GLY A 81 -7.16 4.04 1.11
CA GLY A 81 -7.87 4.91 2.04
C GLY A 81 -7.99 4.26 3.41
N GLU A 82 -9.02 4.65 4.16
CA GLU A 82 -9.30 4.10 5.47
C GLU A 82 -10.36 2.99 5.42
N CYS A 83 -10.02 1.82 5.95
CA CYS A 83 -10.99 0.72 6.08
C CYS A 83 -12.06 1.04 7.14
N CYS A 84 -11.72 1.81 8.19
CA CYS A 84 -12.64 2.14 9.28
C CYS A 84 -13.73 3.16 8.90
N GLY A 85 -13.47 4.01 7.90
CA GLY A 85 -14.37 5.07 7.45
C GLY A 85 -14.65 6.17 8.48
N ARG A 86 -13.71 6.44 9.40
CA ARG A 86 -13.92 7.42 10.48
C ARG A 86 -13.86 8.86 9.98
N LEU A 87 -12.92 9.19 9.11
CA LEU A 87 -12.64 10.56 8.67
C LEU A 87 -13.43 10.94 7.41
N THR A 88 -13.48 10.04 6.44
CA THR A 88 -14.10 10.21 5.12
C THR A 88 -15.54 9.71 5.06
N ARG A 89 -16.00 8.98 6.08
CA ARG A 89 -17.29 8.27 6.08
C ARG A 89 -17.42 7.21 4.98
N ARG A 90 -16.32 6.82 4.36
CA ARG A 90 -16.26 5.73 3.38
C ARG A 90 -15.32 4.66 3.89
N ARG A 91 -15.78 3.41 3.84
CA ARG A 91 -14.98 2.24 4.22
C ARG A 91 -14.46 1.65 2.92
N THR A 92 -13.18 1.81 2.65
CA THR A 92 -12.61 1.44 1.36
C THR A 92 -11.45 0.49 1.51
N VAL A 93 -11.32 -0.39 0.52
CA VAL A 93 -10.13 -1.23 0.30
C VAL A 93 -9.74 -1.17 -1.18
N ALA A 94 -8.52 -1.59 -1.52
CA ALA A 94 -8.09 -1.72 -2.90
C ALA A 94 -7.89 -3.19 -3.28
N ILE A 95 -8.27 -3.54 -4.51
CA ILE A 95 -7.95 -4.84 -5.12
C ILE A 95 -7.06 -4.56 -6.33
N LEU A 96 -5.89 -5.19 -6.36
CA LEU A 96 -4.90 -5.10 -7.44
C LEU A 96 -4.85 -6.44 -8.20
N ASP A 97 -5.02 -6.37 -9.52
CA ASP A 97 -4.77 -7.46 -10.46
C ASP A 97 -3.38 -7.26 -11.07
N LEU A 98 -2.43 -8.12 -10.66
CA LEU A 98 -1.02 -8.05 -11.08
C LEU A 98 -0.78 -8.49 -12.52
N GLU A 99 -1.69 -9.26 -13.12
CA GLU A 99 -1.57 -9.67 -14.51
C GLU A 99 -2.06 -8.57 -15.46
N LYS A 100 -3.08 -7.81 -15.04
CA LYS A 100 -3.62 -6.69 -15.83
C LYS A 100 -2.97 -5.34 -15.53
N ASP A 101 -2.17 -5.24 -14.47
CA ASP A 101 -1.65 -3.97 -13.94
C ASP A 101 -2.78 -2.94 -13.68
N GLU A 102 -3.90 -3.43 -13.13
CA GLU A 102 -5.11 -2.67 -12.85
C GLU A 102 -5.51 -2.81 -11.38
N ALA A 103 -5.91 -1.70 -10.77
CA ALA A 103 -6.45 -1.69 -9.42
C ALA A 103 -7.80 -1.00 -9.37
N LYS A 104 -8.62 -1.39 -8.39
CA LYS A 104 -9.91 -0.73 -8.10
C LYS A 104 -10.11 -0.55 -6.61
N ILE A 105 -10.79 0.54 -6.26
CA ILE A 105 -11.30 0.76 -4.91
C ILE A 105 -12.67 0.07 -4.78
N VAL A 106 -12.88 -0.62 -3.66
CA VAL A 106 -14.14 -1.28 -3.26
C VAL A 106 -14.70 -0.59 -2.02
#